data_AF-A0A7C0Y4N1-F1
#
_entry.id   AF-A0A7C0Y4N1-F1
#
_cell.length_a   1.000
_cell.length_b   1.000
_cell.length_c   1.000
_cell.angle_alpha   90.00
_cell.angle_beta   90.00
_cell.angle_gamma   90.00
#
_symmetry.space_group_name_H-M   'P 1'
#
loop_
_entity.id
_entity.type
_entity.pdbx_description
1 polymer ?
#
loop_
_entity_poly.entity_id
_entity_poly.type
_entity_poly.pdbx_seq_one_letter_code
_entity_poly.pdbx_strand_id
1 'polypeptide(L)'
;MIELETEGILTKLVKDLRKRTTIPQLLFSLIVGFIAVNLSLLVHESSHVIVARLLGVEAGISQLMMFTGMSSIGETTPMQFYLIALAGPIGAFLYGLWCYFFEKDSIIRVAGIVSFFYSVLPSLAPFMPGSDMAQIIAKGFNPLLGWIIYLLIFGYCFKLVIQEVIEGKWKKYL
;
A
#
# COMPACT_ATOMS: atom_id res chain seq x y z
N MET A 1 -28.84 -14.83 -16.59
CA MET A 1 -29.25 -13.62 -17.34
C MET A 1 -28.73 -12.34 -16.64
N ILE A 2 -27.42 -12.30 -16.34
CA ILE A 2 -26.71 -11.18 -15.67
C ILE A 2 -25.51 -10.69 -16.52
N GLU A 3 -25.09 -11.46 -17.53
CA GLU A 3 -23.91 -11.16 -18.36
C GLU A 3 -24.14 -10.08 -19.45
N LEU A 4 -25.38 -9.68 -19.74
CA LEU A 4 -25.68 -8.73 -20.82
C LEU A 4 -25.70 -7.25 -20.38
N GLU A 5 -25.70 -6.94 -19.07
CA GLU A 5 -25.66 -5.54 -18.57
C GLU A 5 -24.25 -5.04 -18.25
N THR A 6 -23.30 -5.92 -17.95
CA THR A 6 -21.93 -5.56 -17.56
C THR A 6 -21.09 -5.04 -18.73
N GLU A 7 -21.30 -5.54 -19.96
CA GLU A 7 -20.64 -4.99 -21.16
C GLU A 7 -21.01 -3.52 -21.41
N GLY A 8 -22.24 -3.12 -21.04
CA GLY A 8 -22.71 -1.74 -21.15
C GLY A 8 -22.01 -0.78 -20.19
N ILE A 9 -21.81 -1.21 -18.94
CA ILE A 9 -21.22 -0.37 -17.88
C ILE A 9 -19.72 -0.14 -18.13
N LEU A 10 -18.96 -1.20 -18.42
CA LEU A 10 -17.51 -1.09 -18.61
C LEU A 10 -17.18 -0.26 -19.86
N THR A 11 -17.89 -0.51 -20.97
CA THR A 11 -17.70 0.23 -22.22
C THR A 11 -18.07 1.70 -22.07
N LYS A 12 -19.13 2.01 -21.32
CA LYS A 12 -19.54 3.39 -21.02
C LYS A 12 -18.49 4.08 -20.14
N LEU A 13 -18.00 3.40 -19.10
CA LEU A 13 -16.93 3.91 -18.24
C LEU A 13 -15.66 4.22 -19.05
N VAL A 14 -15.22 3.30 -19.92
CA VAL A 14 -14.03 3.51 -20.76
C VAL A 14 -14.23 4.69 -21.73
N LYS A 15 -15.40 4.81 -22.37
CA LYS A 15 -15.72 5.95 -23.25
C LYS A 15 -15.74 7.27 -22.48
N ASP A 16 -16.30 7.28 -21.27
CA ASP A 16 -16.34 8.48 -20.43
C ASP A 16 -14.95 8.87 -19.91
N LEU A 17 -14.13 7.91 -19.50
CA LEU A 17 -12.72 8.14 -19.13
C LEU A 17 -11.94 8.72 -20.32
N ARG A 18 -12.08 8.13 -21.51
CA ARG A 18 -11.38 8.60 -22.70
C ARG A 18 -11.77 10.03 -23.10
N LYS A 19 -13.01 10.44 -22.85
CA LYS A 19 -13.48 11.82 -23.08
C LYS A 19 -12.97 12.80 -22.01
N ARG A 20 -12.69 12.31 -20.80
CA ARG A 20 -12.35 13.14 -19.63
C ARG A 20 -10.85 13.25 -19.38
N THR A 21 -10.03 12.38 -19.96
CA THR A 21 -8.58 12.39 -19.74
C THR A 21 -7.84 13.07 -20.89
N THR A 22 -7.38 14.29 -20.65
CA THR A 22 -6.45 15.00 -21.54
C THR A 22 -5.00 14.56 -21.28
N ILE A 23 -4.09 14.76 -22.24
CA ILE A 23 -2.66 14.45 -22.06
C ILE A 23 -2.08 15.16 -20.82
N PRO A 24 -2.34 16.45 -20.56
CA PRO A 24 -1.87 17.11 -19.34
C PRO A 24 -2.38 16.45 -18.05
N GLN A 25 -3.65 16.04 -17.99
CA GLN A 25 -4.19 15.34 -16.82
C GLN A 25 -3.55 13.96 -16.60
N LEU A 26 -3.26 13.24 -17.69
CA LEU A 26 -2.55 11.97 -17.61
C LEU A 26 -1.14 12.15 -17.06
N LEU A 27 -0.39 13.13 -17.58
CA LEU A 27 0.96 13.44 -17.10
C LEU A 27 0.95 13.87 -15.63
N PHE A 28 0.00 14.73 -15.24
CA PHE A 28 -0.19 15.12 -13.85
C PHE A 28 -0.44 13.91 -12.95
N SER A 29 -1.38 13.05 -13.33
CA SER A 29 -1.72 11.83 -12.58
C SER A 29 -0.53 10.88 -12.47
N LEU A 30 0.27 10.76 -13.53
CA LEU A 30 1.49 9.97 -13.53
C LEU A 30 2.52 10.50 -12.54
N ILE A 31 2.78 11.81 -12.55
CA ILE A 31 3.75 12.46 -11.63
C ILE A 31 3.29 12.29 -10.18
N VAL A 32 2.01 12.60 -9.90
CA VAL A 32 1.44 12.46 -8.56
C VAL A 32 1.47 11.01 -8.08
N GLY A 33 1.06 10.06 -8.93
CA GLY A 33 1.11 8.64 -8.62
C GLY A 33 2.54 8.16 -8.35
N PHE A 34 3.51 8.60 -9.15
CA PHE A 34 4.92 8.28 -8.95
C PHE A 34 5.43 8.80 -7.60
N ILE A 35 5.12 10.05 -7.24
CA ILE A 35 5.50 10.61 -5.93
C ILE A 35 4.83 9.83 -4.79
N ALA A 36 3.54 9.53 -4.89
CA ALA A 36 2.80 8.80 -3.87
C ALA A 36 3.38 7.40 -3.62
N VAL A 37 3.70 6.67 -4.69
CA VAL A 37 4.31 5.33 -4.60
C VAL A 37 5.68 5.40 -3.91
N ASN A 38 6.55 6.32 -4.33
CA ASN A 38 7.90 6.42 -3.74
C ASN A 38 7.86 6.89 -2.29
N LEU A 39 6.96 7.80 -1.91
CA LEU A 39 6.79 8.19 -0.51
C LEU A 39 6.29 7.03 0.35
N SER A 40 5.33 6.25 -0.16
CA SER A 40 4.86 5.06 0.53
C SER A 40 5.97 4.03 0.76
N LEU A 41 6.77 3.76 -0.28
CA LEU A 41 7.95 2.88 -0.17
C LEU A 41 8.98 3.42 0.81
N LEU A 42 9.28 4.71 0.77
CA LEU A 42 10.23 5.33 1.69
C LEU A 42 9.77 5.18 3.14
N VAL A 43 8.50 5.43 3.43
CA VAL A 43 7.93 5.24 4.77
C VAL A 43 7.98 3.77 5.19
N HIS A 44 7.65 2.86 4.28
CA HIS A 44 7.71 1.41 4.51
C HIS A 44 9.11 0.97 4.94
N GLU A 45 10.13 1.25 4.12
CA GLU A 45 11.51 0.85 4.41
C GLU A 45 12.07 1.57 5.64
N SER A 46 11.74 2.86 5.81
CA SER A 46 12.16 3.61 7.01
C SER A 46 11.59 3.00 8.29
N SER A 47 10.38 2.45 8.24
CA SER A 47 9.74 1.84 9.41
C SER A 47 10.44 0.55 9.83
N HIS A 48 10.88 -0.29 8.88
CA HIS A 48 11.75 -1.43 9.18
C HIS A 48 13.03 -0.98 9.89
N VAL A 49 13.73 0.00 9.32
CA VAL A 49 15.01 0.49 9.84
C VAL A 49 14.86 1.12 11.22
N ILE A 50 13.82 1.92 11.44
CA ILE A 50 13.55 2.55 12.74
C ILE A 50 13.33 1.48 13.80
N VAL A 51 12.44 0.51 13.57
CA VAL A 51 12.16 -0.54 14.55
C VAL A 51 13.37 -1.43 14.79
N ALA A 52 14.13 -1.77 13.75
CA ALA A 52 15.37 -2.53 13.90
C ALA A 52 16.38 -1.82 14.81
N ARG A 53 16.63 -0.52 14.57
CA ARG A 53 17.54 0.28 15.40
C ARG A 53 17.05 0.42 16.84
N LEU A 54 15.74 0.58 17.06
CA LEU A 54 15.16 0.61 18.41
C LEU A 54 15.34 -0.72 19.16
N LEU A 55 15.42 -1.84 18.43
CA LEU A 55 15.68 -3.17 18.99
C LEU A 55 17.17 -3.50 19.12
N GLY A 56 18.06 -2.53 18.84
CA GLY A 56 19.51 -2.70 18.91
C GLY A 56 20.10 -3.49 17.74
N VAL A 57 19.39 -3.57 16.61
CA VAL A 57 19.81 -4.31 15.41
C VAL A 57 20.35 -3.32 14.38
N GLU A 58 21.53 -3.62 13.83
CA GLU A 58 22.07 -2.83 12.71
C GLU A 58 21.15 -2.93 11.50
N ALA A 59 20.76 -1.77 10.97
CA ALA A 59 19.85 -1.72 9.83
C ALA A 59 20.05 -0.47 8.98
N GLY A 60 19.82 -0.63 7.68
CA GLY A 60 19.81 0.44 6.70
C GLY A 60 18.91 0.11 5.52
N ILE A 61 18.54 1.15 4.77
CA ILE A 61 17.87 0.97 3.49
C ILE A 61 18.96 0.59 2.47
N SER A 62 18.93 -0.65 1.99
CA SER A 62 19.92 -1.15 1.03
C SER A 62 19.59 -0.70 -0.40
N GLN A 63 18.30 -0.65 -0.74
CA GLN A 63 17.85 -0.30 -2.07
C GLN A 63 16.46 0.35 -2.04
N LEU A 64 16.27 1.39 -2.84
CA LEU A 64 14.98 1.99 -3.16
C LEU A 64 14.89 2.12 -4.68
N MET A 65 14.08 1.27 -5.30
CA MET A 65 13.66 1.39 -6.69
C MET A 65 12.21 1.89 -6.74
N MET A 66 11.77 2.35 -7.92
CA MET A 66 10.42 2.90 -8.15
C MET A 66 9.30 2.01 -7.60
N PHE A 67 9.53 0.70 -7.55
CA PHE A 67 8.51 -0.29 -7.25
C PHE A 67 8.92 -1.35 -6.23
N THR A 68 10.15 -1.29 -5.75
CA THR A 68 10.68 -2.26 -4.80
C THR A 68 11.61 -1.56 -3.83
N GLY A 69 11.46 -1.87 -2.55
CA GLY A 69 12.39 -1.51 -1.51
C GLY A 69 13.09 -2.74 -0.99
N MET A 70 14.27 -2.55 -0.39
CA MET A 70 14.95 -3.58 0.35
C MET A 70 15.73 -2.94 1.50
N SER A 71 15.45 -3.38 2.72
CA SER A 71 16.22 -3.05 3.90
C SER A 71 17.24 -4.15 4.21
N SER A 72 18.47 -3.77 4.54
CA SER A 72 19.45 -4.68 5.13
C SER A 72 19.26 -4.71 6.63
N ILE A 73 19.07 -5.90 7.19
CA ILE A 73 18.87 -6.13 8.63
C ILE A 73 19.96 -7.09 9.10
N GLY A 74 20.64 -6.75 10.20
CA GLY A 74 21.65 -7.58 10.84
C GLY A 74 21.09 -8.84 11.50
N GLU A 75 21.90 -9.48 12.35
CA GLU A 75 21.48 -10.66 13.09
C GLU A 75 20.32 -10.34 14.04
N THR A 76 19.32 -11.23 14.06
CA THR A 76 18.08 -11.03 14.81
C THR A 76 17.64 -12.33 15.46
N THR A 77 17.05 -12.21 16.65
CA THR A 77 16.19 -13.27 17.20
C THR A 77 14.90 -13.37 16.36
N PRO A 78 14.19 -14.52 16.37
CA PRO A 78 12.93 -14.66 15.63
C PRO A 78 11.91 -13.57 15.97
N MET A 79 11.77 -13.20 17.24
CA MET A 79 10.82 -12.17 17.66
C MET A 79 11.20 -10.78 17.14
N GLN A 80 12.50 -10.41 17.21
CA GLN A 80 12.97 -9.15 16.62
C GLN A 80 12.68 -9.12 15.11
N PHE A 81 12.95 -10.22 14.40
CA PHE A 81 12.67 -10.33 12.98
C PHE A 81 11.18 -10.12 12.67
N TYR A 82 10.27 -10.72 13.46
CA TYR A 82 8.82 -10.55 13.27
C TYR A 82 8.40 -9.10 13.45
N LEU A 83 8.88 -8.43 14.50
CA LEU A 83 8.55 -7.04 14.77
C LEU A 83 9.10 -6.11 13.69
N ILE A 84 10.33 -6.34 13.24
CA ILE A 84 10.97 -5.55 12.19
C ILE A 84 10.21 -5.74 10.88
N ALA A 85 9.95 -6.97 10.45
CA ALA A 85 9.24 -7.26 9.20
C ALA A 85 7.81 -6.71 9.20
N LEU A 86 7.08 -6.76 10.32
CA LEU A 86 5.76 -6.14 10.39
C LEU A 86 5.80 -4.61 10.44
N ALA A 87 6.92 -4.00 10.85
CA ALA A 87 7.04 -2.55 10.97
C ALA A 87 6.87 -1.82 9.63
N GLY A 88 7.39 -2.37 8.53
CA GLY A 88 7.24 -1.80 7.18
C GLY A 88 5.79 -1.61 6.77
N PRO A 89 5.00 -2.70 6.64
CA PRO A 89 3.60 -2.60 6.25
C PRO A 89 2.75 -1.85 7.30
N ILE A 90 3.05 -1.95 8.59
CA ILE A 90 2.33 -1.18 9.63
C ILE A 90 2.62 0.32 9.49
N GLY A 91 3.87 0.71 9.32
CA GLY A 91 4.26 2.11 9.14
C GLY A 91 3.65 2.73 7.88
N ALA A 92 3.70 2.01 6.77
CA ALA A 92 3.02 2.41 5.54
C ALA A 92 1.49 2.49 5.72
N PHE A 93 0.88 1.56 6.45
CA PHE A 93 -0.55 1.59 6.77
C PHE A 93 -0.92 2.82 7.60
N LEU A 94 -0.17 3.14 8.65
CA LEU A 94 -0.39 4.34 9.46
C LEU A 94 -0.24 5.62 8.65
N TYR A 95 0.75 5.69 7.76
CA TYR A 95 0.91 6.80 6.83
C TYR A 95 -0.28 6.93 5.88
N GLY A 96 -0.74 5.82 5.30
CA GLY A 96 -1.93 5.81 4.44
C GLY A 96 -3.19 6.27 5.19
N LEU A 97 -3.37 5.85 6.44
CA LEU A 97 -4.45 6.32 7.30
C LEU A 97 -4.35 7.82 7.59
N TRP A 98 -3.14 8.32 7.87
CA TRP A 98 -2.90 9.73 8.09
C TRP A 98 -3.30 10.55 6.86
N CYS A 99 -2.79 10.16 5.68
CA CYS A 99 -3.14 10.77 4.39
C CYS A 99 -4.65 10.71 4.10
N TYR A 100 -5.34 9.64 4.50
CA TYR A 100 -6.76 9.47 4.19
C TYR A 100 -7.67 10.29 5.12
N PHE A 101 -7.41 10.28 6.44
CA PHE A 101 -8.32 10.85 7.43
C PHE A 101 -8.01 12.29 7.84
N PHE A 102 -6.75 12.69 7.85
CA PHE A 102 -6.35 14.02 8.34
C PHE A 102 -6.30 15.06 7.23
N GLU A 103 -6.13 14.62 5.98
CA GLU A 103 -5.97 15.53 4.84
C GLU A 103 -7.28 15.75 4.08
N LYS A 104 -7.62 17.02 3.88
CA LYS A 104 -8.84 17.43 3.17
C LYS A 104 -8.68 17.32 1.66
N ASP A 105 -7.45 17.37 1.17
CA ASP A 105 -7.15 17.30 -0.26
C ASP A 105 -7.34 15.86 -0.79
N SER A 106 -8.11 15.70 -1.88
CA SER A 106 -8.35 14.36 -2.44
C SER A 106 -7.10 13.72 -3.00
N ILE A 107 -6.14 14.50 -3.50
CA ILE A 107 -4.89 13.99 -4.05
C ILE A 107 -4.10 13.30 -2.94
N ILE A 108 -4.06 13.90 -1.74
CA ILE A 108 -3.37 13.28 -0.60
C ILE A 108 -4.11 12.03 -0.12
N ARG A 109 -5.46 12.05 -0.08
CA ARG A 109 -6.22 10.82 0.22
C ARG A 109 -5.98 9.70 -0.79
N VAL A 110 -5.88 10.04 -2.08
CA VAL A 110 -5.49 9.09 -3.13
C VAL A 110 -4.08 8.55 -2.88
N ALA A 111 -3.12 9.38 -2.45
CA ALA A 111 -1.80 8.90 -2.04
C ALA A 111 -1.88 7.90 -0.88
N GLY A 112 -2.79 8.11 0.07
CA GLY A 112 -3.07 7.14 1.14
C GLY A 112 -3.61 5.80 0.60
N ILE A 113 -4.55 5.85 -0.35
CA ILE A 113 -5.04 4.64 -1.04
C ILE A 113 -3.90 3.94 -1.79
N VAL A 114 -3.08 4.69 -2.52
CA VAL A 114 -1.88 4.15 -3.21
C VAL A 114 -0.98 3.44 -2.21
N SER A 115 -0.76 4.01 -1.02
CA SER A 115 0.07 3.38 0.01
C SER A 115 -0.45 2.01 0.44
N PHE A 116 -1.77 1.87 0.63
CA PHE A 116 -2.38 0.60 0.97
C PHE A 116 -2.13 -0.47 -0.10
N PHE A 117 -2.40 -0.16 -1.36
CA PHE A 117 -2.31 -1.14 -2.45
C PHE A 117 -0.88 -1.41 -2.91
N TYR A 118 0.02 -0.46 -2.69
CA TYR A 118 1.39 -0.56 -3.17
C TYR A 118 2.35 -1.12 -2.12
N SER A 119 2.22 -0.70 -0.86
CA SER A 119 3.20 -1.02 0.19
C SER A 119 2.63 -1.85 1.34
N VAL A 120 1.31 -1.87 1.55
CA VAL A 120 0.72 -2.61 2.69
C VAL A 120 0.26 -4.00 2.26
N LEU A 121 -0.66 -4.07 1.29
CA LEU A 121 -1.28 -5.33 0.89
C LEU A 121 -0.29 -6.33 0.29
N PRO A 122 0.63 -5.94 -0.62
CA PRO A 122 1.63 -6.87 -1.15
C PRO A 122 2.56 -7.41 -0.07
N SER A 123 3.05 -6.54 0.82
CA SER A 123 3.92 -6.91 1.93
C SER A 123 3.27 -7.81 2.98
N LEU A 124 1.96 -7.63 3.22
CA LEU A 124 1.22 -8.49 4.14
C LEU A 124 0.68 -9.78 3.51
N ALA A 125 0.79 -9.95 2.19
CA ALA A 125 0.24 -11.12 1.50
C ALA A 125 1.04 -12.40 1.85
N PRO A 126 0.46 -13.37 2.59
CA PRO A 126 1.20 -14.56 3.04
C PRO A 126 1.65 -15.48 1.90
N PHE A 127 0.97 -15.39 0.76
CA PHE A 127 1.20 -16.20 -0.44
C PHE A 127 2.19 -15.58 -1.42
N MET A 128 2.64 -14.34 -1.19
CA MET A 128 3.56 -13.65 -2.09
C MET A 128 5.00 -13.91 -1.62
N PRO A 129 5.82 -14.65 -2.39
CA PRO A 129 7.20 -14.91 -2.01
C PRO A 129 7.97 -13.60 -1.85
N GLY A 130 8.76 -13.49 -0.78
CA GLY A 130 9.54 -12.29 -0.48
C GLY A 130 8.76 -11.17 0.22
N SER A 131 7.44 -11.26 0.36
CA SER A 131 6.69 -10.32 1.19
C SER A 131 7.11 -10.43 2.66
N ASP A 132 6.96 -9.36 3.43
CA ASP A 132 7.30 -9.35 4.87
C ASP A 132 6.57 -10.47 5.63
N MET A 133 5.28 -10.63 5.36
CA MET A 133 4.47 -11.68 5.98
C MET A 133 4.94 -13.08 5.59
N ALA A 134 5.24 -13.31 4.31
CA ALA A 134 5.75 -14.61 3.87
C ALA A 134 7.11 -14.92 4.50
N GLN A 135 7.98 -13.92 4.64
CA GLN A 135 9.29 -14.08 5.27
C GLN A 135 9.18 -14.43 6.76
N ILE A 136 8.30 -13.78 7.53
CA ILE A 136 8.13 -14.14 8.96
C ILE A 136 7.49 -15.51 9.14
N ILE A 137 6.56 -15.91 8.26
CA ILE A 137 5.98 -17.26 8.26
C ILE A 137 7.05 -18.31 7.99
N ALA A 138 7.93 -18.06 7.01
CA ALA A 138 9.06 -18.95 6.73
C ALA A 138 10.03 -19.08 7.92
N LYS A 139 10.07 -18.10 8.83
CA LYS A 139 10.84 -18.13 10.08
C LYS A 139 10.10 -18.70 11.28
N GLY A 140 8.87 -19.19 11.12
CA GLY A 140 8.11 -19.87 12.16
C GLY A 140 6.93 -19.08 12.73
N PHE A 141 6.58 -17.93 12.16
CA PHE A 141 5.33 -17.24 12.52
C PHE A 141 4.11 -18.09 12.14
N ASN A 142 3.06 -18.05 12.96
CA ASN A 142 1.86 -18.86 12.72
C ASN A 142 1.16 -18.43 11.40
N PRO A 143 1.05 -19.32 10.40
CA PRO A 143 0.47 -18.96 9.10
C PRO A 143 -0.99 -18.50 9.18
N LEU A 144 -1.79 -19.10 10.07
CA LEU A 144 -3.20 -18.75 10.26
C LEU A 144 -3.33 -17.31 10.78
N LEU A 145 -2.48 -16.89 11.71
CA LEU A 145 -2.45 -15.51 12.20
C LEU A 145 -2.06 -14.54 11.08
N GLY A 146 -1.09 -14.91 10.24
CA GLY A 146 -0.70 -14.10 9.08
C GLY A 146 -1.87 -13.86 8.12
N TRP A 147 -2.64 -14.91 7.81
CA TRP A 147 -3.86 -14.80 7.01
C TRP A 147 -4.93 -13.92 7.65
N ILE A 148 -5.15 -14.04 8.96
CA ILE A 148 -6.13 -13.21 9.67
C ILE A 148 -5.74 -11.73 9.58
N ILE A 149 -4.46 -11.40 9.85
CA ILE A 149 -3.95 -10.02 9.75
C ILE A 149 -4.16 -9.49 8.33
N TYR A 150 -3.75 -10.27 7.31
CA TYR A 150 -3.90 -9.89 5.92
C TYR A 150 -5.36 -9.61 5.54
N LEU A 151 -6.29 -10.52 5.85
CA LEU A 151 -7.70 -10.39 5.47
C LEU A 151 -8.38 -9.21 6.16
N LEU A 152 -8.04 -8.94 7.42
CA LEU A 152 -8.57 -7.77 8.15
C LEU A 152 -8.10 -6.46 7.52
N ILE A 153 -6.80 -6.33 7.24
CA ILE A 153 -6.25 -5.13 6.60
C ILE A 153 -6.78 -4.99 5.17
N PHE A 154 -6.85 -6.09 4.41
CA PHE A 154 -7.43 -6.11 3.08
C PHE A 154 -8.86 -5.60 3.06
N GLY A 155 -9.74 -6.17 3.89
CA GLY A 155 -11.14 -5.74 3.99
C GLY A 155 -11.27 -4.27 4.39
N TYR A 156 -10.41 -3.80 5.29
CA TYR A 156 -10.40 -2.40 5.71
C TYR A 156 -9.95 -1.45 4.58
N CYS A 157 -8.87 -1.77 3.86
CA CYS A 157 -8.40 -0.97 2.72
C CYS A 157 -9.47 -0.87 1.63
N PHE A 158 -10.15 -1.97 1.31
CA PHE A 158 -11.25 -1.96 0.33
C PHE A 158 -12.46 -1.15 0.80
N LYS A 159 -12.79 -1.17 2.09
CA LYS A 159 -13.82 -0.29 2.64
C LYS A 159 -13.49 1.18 2.37
N LEU A 160 -12.25 1.62 2.56
CA LEU A 160 -11.85 3.01 2.31
C LEU A 160 -11.93 3.39 0.82
N VAL A 161 -11.57 2.47 -0.09
CA VAL A 161 -11.75 2.69 -1.54
C VAL A 161 -13.22 2.87 -1.87
N ILE A 162 -14.10 1.99 -1.37
CA ILE A 162 -15.54 2.08 -1.59
C ILE A 162 -16.08 3.42 -1.08
N GLN A 163 -15.66 3.86 0.11
CA GLN A 163 -16.03 5.16 0.66
C GLN A 163 -15.60 6.33 -0.25
N GLU A 164 -14.35 6.34 -0.72
CA GLU A 164 -13.87 7.41 -1.63
C GLU A 164 -14.64 7.44 -2.96
N VAL A 165 -15.03 6.26 -3.49
CA VAL A 165 -15.82 6.14 -4.72
C VAL A 165 -17.25 6.64 -4.50
N ILE A 166 -17.94 6.20 -3.44
CA ILE A 166 -19.33 6.54 -3.15
C ILE A 166 -19.48 8.04 -2.84
N GLU A 167 -18.58 8.59 -2.02
CA GLU A 167 -18.64 10.00 -1.63
C GLU A 167 -18.24 10.93 -2.79
N GLY A 168 -17.59 10.40 -3.84
CA GLY A 168 -17.28 11.13 -5.06
C GLY A 168 -16.37 12.34 -4.83
N LYS A 169 -15.59 12.37 -3.74
CA LYS A 169 -14.78 13.54 -3.36
C LYS A 169 -13.68 13.86 -4.38
N TRP A 170 -13.25 12.89 -5.18
CA TRP A 170 -12.30 13.06 -6.29
C TRP A 170 -12.86 13.87 -7.47
N LYS A 171 -14.19 13.97 -7.63
CA LYS A 171 -14.82 14.66 -8.77
C LYS A 171 -14.55 16.17 -8.79
N LYS A 172 -14.07 16.77 -7.69
CA LYS A 172 -13.76 18.20 -7.62
C LYS A 172 -12.47 18.61 -8.34
N TYR A 173 -11.68 17.64 -8.79
CA TYR A 173 -10.32 17.85 -9.29
C TYR A 173 -10.14 17.35 -10.74
N LEU A 174 -11.23 16.91 -11.39
CA LEU A 174 -11.32 16.59 -12.81
C LEU A 174 -12.14 17.65 -13.53
#